data_AF-A0A416D717-F1
#
_entry.id   AF-A0A416D717-F1
#
_cell.length_a   1.000
_cell.length_b   1.000
_cell.length_c   1.000
_cell.angle_alpha   90.00
_cell.angle_beta   90.00
_cell.angle_gamma   90.00
#
_symmetry.space_group_name_H-M   'P 1'
#
loop_
_entity.id
_entity.type
_entity.pdbx_description
1 polymer ?
#
loop_
_entity_poly.entity_id
_entity_poly.type
_entity_poly.pdbx_seq_one_letter_code
_entity_poly.pdbx_strand_id
1 'polypeptide(L)'
;MASEWAALEKADGKKIFVWHLNGMENMPCGAAYNNDEKRLWPGEPGDCLDHKRYADTLKKIGFEGGVCTMEVFRPDYYKLSNEENIKKAAEVTKAHVAKYWAD
;
A
#
# COMPACT_ATOMS: atom_id res chain seq x y z
N MET A 1 -11.00 5.72 13.46
CA MET A 1 -10.29 6.97 13.11
C MET A 1 -9.93 6.86 11.63
N ALA A 2 -10.31 7.85 10.82
CA ALA A 2 -9.94 7.89 9.41
C ALA A 2 -8.73 8.83 9.24
N SER A 3 -7.75 8.44 8.44
CA SER A 3 -6.69 9.37 8.01
C SER A 3 -7.22 10.28 6.90
N GLU A 4 -6.74 11.52 6.86
CA GLU A 4 -7.13 12.49 5.84
C GLU A 4 -5.93 12.88 4.97
N TRP A 5 -6.19 13.16 3.69
CA TRP A 5 -5.16 13.60 2.74
C TRP A 5 -4.46 14.88 3.19
N ALA A 6 -5.20 15.83 3.77
CA ALA A 6 -4.64 17.09 4.25
C ALA A 6 -3.56 16.89 5.32
N ALA A 7 -3.59 15.78 6.07
CA ALA A 7 -2.56 15.46 7.04
C ALA A 7 -1.27 15.00 6.35
N LEU A 8 -1.37 14.10 5.36
CA LEU A 8 -0.21 13.63 4.58
C LEU A 8 0.39 14.76 3.73
N GLU A 9 -0.44 15.55 3.06
CA GLU A 9 -0.01 16.66 2.19
C GLU A 9 0.74 17.77 2.94
N LYS A 10 0.55 17.89 4.26
CA LYS A 10 1.25 18.84 5.14
C LYS A 10 2.43 18.22 5.89
N ALA A 11 2.63 16.91 5.76
CA ALA A 11 3.71 16.21 6.45
C ALA A 11 5.07 16.57 5.84
N ASP A 12 6.12 16.44 6.66
CA ASP A 12 7.50 16.48 6.19
C ASP A 12 7.90 15.08 5.73
N GLY A 13 8.02 14.89 4.41
CA GLY A 13 8.34 13.58 3.82
C GLY A 13 9.66 12.99 4.29
N LYS A 14 10.61 13.83 4.75
CA LYS A 14 11.89 13.37 5.32
C LYS A 14 11.74 12.71 6.68
N LYS A 15 10.59 12.88 7.34
CA LYS A 15 10.24 12.21 8.60
C LYS A 15 9.48 10.90 8.39
N ILE A 16 9.15 10.56 7.15
CA ILE A 16 8.55 9.28 6.78
C ILE A 16 9.70 8.35 6.40
N PHE A 17 9.91 7.30 7.19
CA PHE A 17 11.04 6.39 6.98
C PHE A 17 10.67 5.14 6.17
N VAL A 18 9.41 4.72 6.23
CA VAL A 18 8.94 3.48 5.62
C VAL A 18 7.57 3.72 5.01
N TRP A 19 7.37 3.22 3.80
CA TRP A 19 6.07 3.12 3.15
C TRP A 19 5.64 1.65 3.10
N HIS A 20 4.64 1.28 3.91
CA HIS A 20 3.97 -0.01 3.79
C HIS A 20 2.97 0.05 2.63
N LEU A 21 3.08 -0.91 1.73
CA LEU A 21 2.31 -1.03 0.50
C LEU A 21 1.34 -2.21 0.62
N ASN A 22 0.07 -1.94 0.33
CA ASN A 22 -1.01 -2.92 0.20
C ASN A 22 -2.11 -2.34 -0.70
N GLY A 23 -3.03 -3.20 -1.15
CA GLY A 23 -4.37 -2.82 -1.57
C GLY A 23 -5.39 -3.02 -0.45
N MET A 24 -6.66 -2.64 -0.66
CA MET A 24 -7.70 -2.79 0.35
C MET A 24 -9.09 -2.98 -0.27
N GLU A 25 -9.90 -3.90 0.26
CA GLU A 25 -11.32 -3.99 -0.13
C GLU A 25 -12.11 -2.72 0.25
N ASN A 26 -13.12 -2.36 -0.53
CA ASN A 26 -13.95 -1.18 -0.26
C ASN A 26 -14.94 -1.39 0.92
N MET A 27 -14.40 -1.37 2.14
CA MET A 27 -15.16 -1.51 3.37
C MET A 27 -15.39 -0.14 4.03
N PRO A 28 -16.54 0.09 4.70
CA PRO A 28 -16.78 1.34 5.42
C PRO A 28 -15.71 1.59 6.49
N CYS A 29 -15.17 2.82 6.53
CA CYS A 29 -14.18 3.19 7.54
C CYS A 29 -14.78 3.10 8.96
N GLY A 30 -14.04 2.47 9.88
CA GLY A 30 -14.47 2.30 11.27
C GLY A 30 -15.43 1.13 11.52
N ALA A 31 -15.85 0.40 10.49
CA ALA A 31 -16.56 -0.86 10.67
C ALA A 31 -15.63 -1.90 11.33
N ALA A 32 -16.15 -2.68 12.29
CA ALA A 32 -15.36 -3.67 13.03
C ALA A 32 -14.74 -4.78 12.13
N TYR A 33 -15.35 -5.02 10.96
CA TYR A 33 -14.87 -5.98 9.96
C TYR A 33 -13.93 -5.36 8.91
N ASN A 34 -13.69 -4.04 8.98
CA ASN A 34 -12.68 -3.36 8.19
C ASN A 34 -11.33 -3.45 8.93
N ASN A 35 -10.66 -4.59 8.76
CA ASN A 35 -9.42 -4.94 9.44
C ASN A 35 -8.34 -5.39 8.43
N ASP A 36 -7.16 -5.75 8.92
CA ASP A 36 -6.01 -6.09 8.07
C ASP A 36 -6.21 -7.34 7.19
N GLU A 37 -7.16 -8.21 7.52
CA GLU A 37 -7.51 -9.38 6.70
C GLU A 37 -8.16 -8.98 5.36
N LYS A 38 -8.64 -7.74 5.26
CA LYS A 38 -9.26 -7.17 4.05
C LYS A 38 -8.26 -6.49 3.11
N ARG A 39 -6.97 -6.51 3.46
CA ARG A 39 -5.91 -6.07 2.56
C ARG A 39 -5.85 -6.96 1.32
N LEU A 40 -5.40 -6.37 0.21
CA LEU A 40 -5.24 -7.01 -1.09
C LEU A 40 -3.81 -6.82 -1.59
N TRP A 41 -3.42 -7.56 -2.63
CA TRP A 41 -2.31 -7.13 -3.47
C TRP A 41 -2.67 -5.77 -4.13
N PRO A 42 -1.76 -4.79 -4.16
CA PRO A 42 -2.06 -3.49 -4.76
C PRO A 42 -2.43 -3.62 -6.24
N GLY A 43 -3.57 -3.05 -6.62
CA GLY A 43 -4.12 -3.10 -7.97
C GLY A 43 -4.84 -4.40 -8.34
N GLU A 44 -5.03 -5.32 -7.39
CA GLU A 44 -5.93 -6.47 -7.58
C GLU A 44 -7.39 -6.01 -7.77
N PRO A 45 -8.25 -6.75 -8.51
CA PRO A 45 -9.66 -6.44 -8.58
C PRO A 45 -10.30 -6.27 -7.19
N GLY A 46 -10.99 -5.14 -7.00
CA GLY A 46 -11.63 -4.79 -5.72
C GLY A 46 -10.80 -3.89 -4.82
N ASP A 47 -9.56 -3.59 -5.19
CA ASP A 47 -8.72 -2.62 -4.48
C ASP A 47 -9.25 -1.20 -4.65
N CYS A 48 -9.58 -0.55 -3.54
CA CYS A 48 -10.15 0.79 -3.50
C CYS A 48 -9.13 1.92 -3.30
N LEU A 49 -7.83 1.61 -3.14
CA LEU A 49 -6.82 2.60 -2.82
C LEU A 49 -6.34 3.37 -4.06
N ASP A 50 -6.18 4.70 -3.90
CA ASP A 50 -5.62 5.58 -4.93
C ASP A 50 -4.08 5.58 -4.87
N HIS A 51 -3.50 4.51 -5.40
CA HIS A 51 -2.05 4.29 -5.46
C HIS A 51 -1.28 5.44 -6.11
N LYS A 52 -1.87 6.06 -7.15
CA LYS A 52 -1.23 7.19 -7.83
C LYS A 52 -1.17 8.39 -6.89
N ARG A 53 -2.26 8.72 -6.20
CA ARG A 53 -2.27 9.86 -5.26
C ARG A 53 -1.33 9.65 -4.09
N TYR A 54 -1.22 8.44 -3.55
CA TYR A 54 -0.23 8.14 -2.51
C TYR A 54 1.19 8.42 -3.00
N ALA A 55 1.59 7.83 -4.14
CA ALA A 55 2.93 8.02 -4.69
C ALA A 55 3.21 9.49 -5.04
N ASP A 56 2.29 10.18 -5.73
CA ASP A 56 2.42 11.59 -6.09
C ASP A 56 2.58 12.47 -4.84
N THR A 57 1.78 12.21 -3.79
CA THR A 57 1.83 13.00 -2.55
C THR A 57 3.14 12.77 -1.82
N LEU A 58 3.58 11.51 -1.68
CA LEU A 58 4.84 11.15 -1.04
C LEU A 58 6.04 11.80 -1.76
N LYS A 59 6.08 11.76 -3.10
CA LYS A 59 7.09 12.48 -3.90
C LYS A 59 7.04 13.99 -3.62
N LYS A 60 5.85 14.58 -3.67
CA LYS A 60 5.64 16.03 -3.49
C LYS A 60 6.12 16.52 -2.12
N ILE A 61 5.90 15.75 -1.06
CA ILE A 61 6.31 16.13 0.30
C ILE A 61 7.78 15.80 0.61
N GLY A 62 8.52 15.23 -0.35
CA GLY A 62 9.95 14.97 -0.22
C GLY A 62 10.30 13.66 0.47
N PHE A 63 9.42 12.64 0.42
CA PHE A 63 9.80 11.28 0.78
C PHE A 63 10.75 10.72 -0.30
N GLU A 64 11.89 10.19 0.12
CA GLU A 64 12.98 9.79 -0.80
C GLU A 64 12.76 8.41 -1.44
N GLY A 65 11.72 7.67 -1.04
CA GLY A 65 11.39 6.37 -1.65
C GLY A 65 12.29 5.21 -1.23
N GLY A 66 13.16 5.40 -0.24
CA GLY A 66 14.21 4.44 0.12
C GLY A 66 13.71 3.10 0.67
N VAL A 67 12.52 3.06 1.29
CA VAL A 67 11.95 1.82 1.87
C VAL A 67 10.46 1.72 1.53
N CYS A 68 10.12 0.83 0.62
CA CYS A 68 8.75 0.44 0.26
C CYS A 68 8.58 -1.07 0.50
N THR A 69 7.73 -1.46 1.45
CA THR A 69 7.57 -2.87 1.86
C THR A 69 6.15 -3.34 1.63
N MET A 70 5.99 -4.52 1.03
CA MET A 70 4.68 -5.17 0.90
C MET A 70 4.21 -5.69 2.26
N GLU A 71 3.02 -5.31 2.70
CA GLU A 71 2.46 -5.76 3.99
C GLU A 71 0.97 -6.11 3.87
N VAL A 72 0.67 -7.40 3.79
CA VAL A 72 -0.70 -7.94 3.66
C VAL A 72 -0.95 -9.05 4.68
N PHE A 73 -2.19 -9.14 5.19
CA PHE A 73 -2.61 -10.12 6.20
C PHE A 73 -3.84 -10.91 5.77
N ARG A 74 -4.04 -11.07 4.45
CA ARG A 74 -5.22 -11.72 3.90
C ARG A 74 -5.17 -13.24 4.12
N PRO A 75 -6.17 -13.86 4.78
CA PRO A 75 -6.19 -15.31 5.02
C PRO A 75 -6.07 -16.19 3.77
N ASP A 76 -6.61 -15.73 2.65
CA ASP A 76 -6.50 -16.47 1.38
C ASP A 76 -5.05 -16.56 0.87
N TYR A 77 -4.22 -15.56 1.15
CA TYR A 77 -2.81 -15.59 0.73
C TYR A 77 -1.96 -16.53 1.60
N TYR A 78 -2.45 -16.92 2.79
CA TYR A 78 -1.79 -17.94 3.62
C TYR A 78 -1.91 -19.36 3.03
N LYS A 79 -2.78 -19.57 2.04
CA LYS A 79 -2.93 -20.84 1.31
C LYS A 79 -1.83 -21.03 0.26
N LEU A 80 -1.12 -19.97 -0.11
CA LEU A 80 0.03 -20.03 -0.99
C LEU A 80 1.22 -20.66 -0.25
N SER A 81 2.11 -21.34 -0.98
CA SER A 81 3.42 -21.69 -0.42
C SER A 81 4.23 -20.42 -0.13
N ASN A 82 5.22 -20.52 0.74
CA ASN A 82 6.12 -19.40 1.05
C ASN A 82 6.79 -18.84 -0.21
N GLU A 83 7.22 -19.70 -1.12
CA GLU A 83 7.90 -19.28 -2.35
C GLU A 83 6.95 -18.54 -3.29
N GLU A 84 5.74 -19.06 -3.52
CA GLU A 84 4.72 -18.39 -4.33
C GLU A 84 4.34 -17.03 -3.75
N ASN A 85 4.13 -16.97 -2.43
CA ASN A 85 3.76 -15.74 -1.74
C ASN A 85 4.86 -14.68 -1.87
N ILE A 86 6.12 -15.04 -1.58
CA ILE A 86 7.27 -14.12 -1.66
C ILE A 86 7.50 -13.64 -3.09
N LYS A 87 7.44 -14.54 -4.09
CA LYS A 87 7.58 -14.17 -5.51
C LYS A 87 6.46 -13.21 -5.93
N LYS A 88 5.21 -13.52 -5.57
CA LYS A 88 4.07 -12.67 -5.88
C LYS A 88 4.20 -11.29 -5.25
N ALA A 89 4.58 -11.22 -3.98
CA ALA A 89 4.82 -9.96 -3.27
C ALA A 89 5.90 -9.11 -3.96
N ALA A 90 7.02 -9.73 -4.36
CA ALA A 90 8.10 -9.06 -5.07
C ALA A 90 7.67 -8.56 -6.46
N GLU A 91 6.97 -9.38 -7.24
CA GLU A 91 6.45 -9.03 -8.56
C GLU A 91 5.47 -7.85 -8.49
N VAL A 92 4.49 -7.90 -7.59
CA VAL A 92 3.48 -6.86 -7.44
C VAL A 92 4.11 -5.55 -6.94
N THR A 93 5.02 -5.62 -5.96
CA THR A 93 5.74 -4.43 -5.47
C THR A 93 6.55 -3.78 -6.58
N LYS A 94 7.30 -4.58 -7.34
CA LYS A 94 8.12 -4.08 -8.45
C LYS A 94 7.26 -3.42 -9.53
N ALA A 95 6.12 -4.03 -9.89
CA ALA A 95 5.19 -3.46 -10.86
C ALA A 95 4.57 -2.15 -10.36
N HIS A 96 4.19 -2.08 -9.08
CA HIS A 96 3.65 -0.87 -8.47
C HIS A 96 4.67 0.28 -8.46
N VAL A 97 5.88 0.03 -7.97
CA VAL A 97 6.96 1.02 -7.93
C VAL A 97 7.31 1.48 -9.34
N ALA A 98 7.44 0.56 -10.31
CA ALA A 98 7.71 0.90 -11.70
C ALA A 98 6.62 1.79 -12.32
N LYS A 99 5.35 1.62 -11.92
CA LYS A 99 4.24 2.37 -12.48
C LYS A 99 4.07 3.77 -11.86
N TYR A 100 4.27 3.90 -10.55
CA TYR A 100 3.91 5.13 -9.82
C TYR A 100 5.10 5.87 -9.22
N TRP A 101 6.20 5.17 -8.94
CA TRP A 101 7.36 5.74 -8.28
C TRP A 101 8.55 5.98 -9.20
N ALA A 102 8.83 5.09 -10.15
CA ALA A 102 9.89 5.28 -11.14
C ALA A 102 9.70 6.59 -11.92
N ASP A 103 10.81 7.16 -12.38
CA ASP A 103 10.87 8.43 -13.13
C ASP A 103 10.12 8.39 -14.47
#